data_AF-A0AA41Q491-F1
#
_entry.id   AF-A0AA41Q491-F1
#
_cell.length_a   1.000
_cell.length_b   1.000
_cell.length_c   1.000
_cell.angle_alpha   90.00
_cell.angle_beta   90.00
_cell.angle_gamma   90.00
#
_symmetry.space_group_name_H-M   'P 1'
#
loop_
_entity.id
_entity.type
_entity.pdbx_description
1 polymer ?
#
loop_
_entity_poly.entity_id
_entity_poly.type
_entity_poly.pdbx_seq_one_letter_code
_entity_poly.pdbx_strand_id
1 'polypeptide(L)'
;MAAPRELRRVEVGAAVREYADVLALRVAMGALAASSAAAYVRDVEEFARLVGAAVVLDDVEASDVELAVVRIANAPDARYSRRRKLGADGEDVPGRGLHARARWLASVRGLFRWAIQGATYARIP
;
A
#
# COMPACT_ATOMS: atom_id res chain seq x y z
N MET A 1 8.77 17.87 30.17
CA MET A 1 7.52 17.28 29.64
C MET A 1 7.55 17.52 28.13
N ALA A 2 7.65 16.47 27.31
CA ALA A 2 7.65 16.65 25.85
C ALA A 2 6.25 17.11 25.42
N ALA A 3 6.17 18.16 24.60
CA ALA A 3 4.89 18.64 24.07
C ALA A 3 4.17 17.50 23.31
N PRO A 4 2.83 17.40 23.38
CA PRO A 4 2.08 16.45 22.57
C PRO A 4 2.42 16.62 21.10
N ARG A 5 2.60 15.51 20.38
CA ARG A 5 2.86 15.55 18.94
C ARG A 5 1.62 16.06 18.22
N GLU A 6 1.79 16.98 17.29
CA GLU A 6 0.71 17.38 16.39
C GLU A 6 0.37 16.20 15.48
N LEU A 7 -0.90 15.79 15.50
CA LEU A 7 -1.42 14.77 14.59
C LEU A 7 -1.48 15.36 13.19
N ARG A 8 -0.65 14.82 12.28
CA ARG A 8 -0.66 15.20 10.87
C ARG A 8 -1.79 14.44 10.17
N ARG A 9 -2.97 15.08 10.09
CA ARG A 9 -4.08 14.57 9.29
C ARG A 9 -3.74 14.69 7.81
N VAL A 10 -3.51 13.56 7.15
CA VAL A 10 -3.14 13.49 5.74
C VAL A 10 -4.14 12.59 5.00
N GLU A 11 -4.57 13.01 3.81
CA GLU A 11 -5.39 12.16 2.96
C GLU A 11 -4.60 10.97 2.43
N VAL A 12 -5.24 9.81 2.26
CA VAL A 12 -4.63 8.58 1.76
C VAL A 12 -3.89 8.83 0.44
N GLY A 13 -4.46 9.60 -0.49
CA GLY A 13 -3.83 9.90 -1.77
C GLY A 13 -2.54 10.72 -1.63
N ALA A 14 -2.49 11.66 -0.68
CA ALA A 14 -1.29 12.42 -0.39
C ALA A 14 -0.23 11.56 0.31
N ALA A 15 -0.64 10.75 1.29
CA ALA A 15 0.23 9.81 1.98
C ALA A 15 0.89 8.81 1.01
N VAL A 16 0.13 8.31 0.02
CA VAL A 16 0.66 7.40 -1.01
C VAL A 16 1.74 8.06 -1.86
N ARG A 17 1.54 9.32 -2.29
CA ARG A 17 2.56 10.04 -3.07
C ARG A 17 3.85 10.25 -2.27
N GLU A 18 3.72 10.73 -1.03
CA GLU A 18 4.88 10.96 -0.17
C GLU A 18 5.61 9.64 0.18
N TYR A 19 4.87 8.55 0.38
CA TYR A 19 5.48 7.24 0.59
C TYR A 19 6.20 6.73 -0.65
N ALA A 20 5.67 7.00 -1.85
CA ALA A 20 6.35 6.67 -3.10
C ALA A 20 7.70 7.40 -3.24
N ASP A 21 7.77 8.67 -2.84
CA ASP A 21 9.02 9.43 -2.80
C ASP A 21 10.04 8.79 -1.85
N VAL A 22 9.59 8.33 -0.68
CA VAL A 22 10.45 7.60 0.27
C VAL A 22 10.95 6.28 -0.31
N LEU A 23 10.10 5.53 -1.03
CA LEU A 23 10.53 4.32 -1.72
C LEU A 23 11.56 4.62 -2.81
N ALA A 24 11.39 5.71 -3.56
CA ALA A 24 12.36 6.15 -4.57
C ALA A 24 13.71 6.52 -3.93
N LEU A 25 13.72 7.22 -2.80
CA LEU A 25 14.94 7.52 -2.04
C LEU A 25 15.63 6.24 -1.57
N ARG A 26 14.88 5.25 -1.08
CA ARG A 26 15.44 3.94 -0.68
C ARG A 26 16.06 3.18 -1.85
N VAL A 27 15.50 3.31 -3.05
CA VAL A 27 16.10 2.75 -4.27
C VAL A 27 17.40 3.47 -4.61
N ALA A 28 17.42 4.81 -4.57
CA ALA A 28 18.61 5.61 -4.86
C ALA A 28 19.77 5.31 -3.89
N MET A 29 19.46 5.02 -2.62
CA MET A 29 20.45 4.60 -1.61
C MET A 29 20.86 3.13 -1.70
N GLY A 30 20.32 2.35 -2.64
CA GLY A 30 20.57 0.90 -2.74
C GLY A 30 19.91 0.05 -1.64
N ALA A 31 19.05 0.66 -0.82
CA ALA A 31 18.37 0.00 0.30
C ALA A 31 17.08 -0.73 -0.09
N LEU A 32 16.67 -0.64 -1.36
CA LEU A 32 15.50 -1.34 -1.91
C LEU A 32 15.70 -1.57 -3.41
N ALA A 33 15.33 -2.75 -3.90
CA ALA A 33 15.32 -3.02 -5.33
C ALA A 33 14.23 -2.20 -6.05
N ALA A 34 14.55 -1.64 -7.22
CA ALA A 34 13.61 -0.83 -8.01
C ALA A 34 12.32 -1.59 -8.37
N SER A 35 12.43 -2.88 -8.68
CA SER A 35 11.28 -3.75 -8.97
C SER A 35 10.35 -3.91 -7.76
N SER A 36 10.91 -4.02 -6.55
CA SER A 36 10.16 -4.08 -5.30
C SER A 36 9.49 -2.74 -4.98
N ALA A 37 10.18 -1.62 -5.18
CA ALA A 37 9.59 -0.29 -5.01
C ALA A 37 8.39 -0.09 -5.96
N ALA A 38 8.55 -0.40 -7.25
CA ALA A 38 7.47 -0.32 -8.24
C ALA A 38 6.30 -1.27 -7.92
N ALA A 39 6.56 -2.39 -7.27
CA ALA A 39 5.53 -3.30 -6.79
C ALA A 39 4.75 -2.72 -5.60
N TYR A 40 5.45 -2.07 -4.67
CA TYR A 40 4.84 -1.45 -3.49
C TYR A 40 4.04 -0.20 -3.85
N VAL A 41 4.55 0.65 -4.74
CA VAL A 41 3.83 1.82 -5.26
C VAL A 41 2.49 1.41 -5.86
N ARG A 42 2.48 0.42 -6.76
CA ARG A 42 1.23 -0.09 -7.35
C ARG A 42 0.23 -0.62 -6.31
N ASP A 43 0.73 -1.33 -5.30
CA ASP A 43 -0.13 -1.88 -4.25
C ASP A 43 -0.76 -0.77 -3.39
N VAL A 44 0.00 0.28 -3.03
CA VAL A 44 -0.52 1.40 -2.23
C VAL A 44 -1.42 2.35 -3.05
N GLU A 45 -1.17 2.50 -4.35
CA GLU A 45 -2.08 3.20 -5.26
C GLU A 45 -3.41 2.45 -5.42
N GLU A 46 -3.38 1.12 -5.47
CA GLU A 46 -4.59 0.29 -5.46
C GLU A 46 -5.33 0.42 -4.13
N PHE A 47 -4.61 0.44 -3.00
CA PHE A 47 -5.22 0.74 -1.70
C PHE A 47 -5.95 2.09 -1.70
N ALA A 48 -5.31 3.16 -2.20
CA ALA A 48 -5.95 4.47 -2.31
C ALA A 48 -7.22 4.46 -3.18
N ARG A 49 -7.24 3.66 -4.25
CA ARG A 49 -8.45 3.48 -5.08
C ARG A 49 -9.55 2.70 -4.36
N LEU A 50 -9.19 1.72 -3.53
CA LEU A 50 -10.16 0.87 -2.82
C LEU A 50 -10.79 1.55 -1.62
N VAL A 51 -10.00 2.31 -0.85
CA VAL A 51 -10.45 3.05 0.35
C VAL A 51 -10.97 4.43 0.00
N GLY A 52 -10.40 5.08 -1.01
CA GLY A 52 -10.72 6.44 -1.42
C GLY A 52 -9.57 7.39 -1.13
N ALA A 53 -9.10 8.09 -2.17
CA ALA A 53 -7.92 8.95 -2.06
C ALA A 53 -8.13 10.17 -1.13
N ALA A 54 -9.37 10.63 -0.96
CA ALA A 54 -9.73 11.76 -0.11
C ALA A 54 -10.03 11.38 1.35
N VAL A 55 -10.02 10.08 1.68
CA VAL A 55 -10.17 9.63 3.08
C VAL A 55 -8.91 10.03 3.85
N VAL A 56 -9.06 10.50 5.09
CA VAL A 56 -7.93 10.78 5.97
C VAL A 56 -7.33 9.46 6.42
N LEU A 57 -5.99 9.31 6.31
CA LEU A 57 -5.29 8.06 6.62
C LEU A 57 -5.53 7.57 8.06
N ASP A 58 -5.60 8.51 9.01
CA ASP A 58 -5.87 8.21 10.43
C ASP A 58 -7.32 7.79 10.70
N ASP A 59 -8.24 8.04 9.76
CA ASP A 59 -9.64 7.62 9.85
C ASP A 59 -9.89 6.28 9.15
N VAL A 60 -8.84 5.64 8.61
CA VAL A 60 -8.95 4.31 7.99
C VAL A 60 -9.02 3.24 9.07
N GLU A 61 -10.10 2.48 9.08
CA GLU A 61 -10.34 1.42 10.05
C GLU A 61 -9.82 0.06 9.57
N ALA A 62 -9.67 -0.87 10.52
CA ALA A 62 -9.26 -2.25 10.19
C ALA A 62 -10.23 -2.91 9.19
N SER A 63 -11.53 -2.63 9.32
CA SER A 63 -12.57 -3.12 8.41
C SER A 63 -12.40 -2.65 6.96
N ASP A 64 -11.88 -1.44 6.76
CA ASP A 64 -11.63 -0.91 5.40
C ASP A 64 -10.51 -1.69 4.71
N VAL A 65 -9.47 -2.02 5.48
CA VAL A 65 -8.35 -2.85 5.02
C VAL A 65 -8.84 -4.27 4.72
N GLU A 66 -9.65 -4.87 5.60
CA GLU A 66 -10.23 -6.20 5.37
C GLU A 66 -11.11 -6.24 4.13
N LEU A 67 -11.98 -5.25 3.93
CA LEU A 67 -12.81 -5.13 2.74
C LEU A 67 -11.96 -4.96 1.49
N ALA A 68 -10.89 -4.17 1.54
CA ALA A 68 -9.94 -4.03 0.45
C ALA A 68 -9.24 -5.38 0.14
N VAL A 69 -8.86 -6.16 1.15
CA VAL A 69 -8.29 -7.52 0.98
C VAL A 69 -9.29 -8.44 0.29
N VAL A 70 -10.57 -8.40 0.68
CA VAL A 70 -11.65 -9.18 0.02
C VAL A 70 -11.80 -8.77 -1.44
N ARG A 71 -11.78 -7.46 -1.73
CA ARG A 71 -11.87 -6.95 -3.11
C ARG A 71 -10.70 -7.40 -3.98
N ILE A 72 -9.45 -7.30 -3.50
CA ILE A 72 -8.29 -7.77 -4.28
C ILE A 72 -8.25 -9.31 -4.41
N ALA A 73 -8.81 -10.03 -3.44
CA ALA A 73 -8.88 -11.50 -3.50
C ALA A 73 -9.83 -11.98 -4.60
N ASN A 74 -10.80 -11.15 -5.00
CA ASN A 74 -11.76 -11.46 -6.05
C ASN A 74 -11.48 -10.73 -7.38
N ALA A 75 -10.55 -9.77 -7.38
CA ALA A 75 -10.15 -9.04 -8.58
C ALA A 75 -9.09 -9.81 -9.38
N PRO A 76 -9.12 -9.73 -10.72
CA PRO A 76 -8.05 -10.28 -11.56
C PRO A 76 -6.71 -9.62 -11.20
N ASP A 77 -5.64 -10.41 -11.12
CA ASP A 77 -4.31 -9.87 -10.87
C ASP A 77 -3.83 -9.11 -12.12
N ALA A 78 -3.96 -7.78 -12.09
CA ALA A 78 -3.58 -6.86 -13.17
C ALA A 78 -2.10 -6.97 -13.61
N ARG A 79 -1.27 -7.73 -12.90
CA ARG A 79 0.07 -8.13 -13.35
C ARG A 79 0.03 -9.03 -14.59
N TYR A 80 -1.03 -9.80 -14.77
CA TYR A 80 -1.20 -10.70 -15.90
C TYR A 80 -2.20 -10.09 -16.89
N SER A 81 -1.68 -9.31 -17.85
CA SER A 81 -2.50 -8.70 -18.91
C SER A 81 -2.91 -9.67 -20.02
N ARG A 82 -2.36 -10.89 -20.05
CA ARG A 82 -2.53 -11.85 -21.16
C ARG A 82 -3.17 -13.20 -20.81
N ARG A 83 -3.29 -13.57 -19.53
CA ARG A 83 -3.96 -14.81 -19.11
C ARG A 83 -4.26 -14.78 -17.62
N ARG A 84 -5.49 -15.11 -17.22
CA ARG A 84 -5.78 -15.49 -15.83
C ARG A 84 -4.95 -16.72 -15.48
N LYS A 85 -4.52 -16.83 -14.22
CA LYS A 85 -3.84 -18.02 -13.74
C LYS A 85 -4.86 -19.17 -13.78
N LEU A 86 -4.59 -20.17 -14.62
CA LEU A 86 -5.40 -21.37 -14.72
C LEU A 86 -5.15 -22.24 -13.49
N GLY A 87 -6.21 -22.84 -12.96
CA GLY A 87 -6.17 -23.83 -11.89
C GLY A 87 -5.55 -25.14 -12.38
N ALA A 88 -5.35 -26.08 -11.46
CA ALA A 88 -4.86 -27.41 -11.80
C ALA A 88 -5.72 -28.10 -12.89
N ASP A 89 -7.01 -27.78 -12.91
CA ASP A 89 -8.00 -28.35 -13.83
C ASP A 89 -8.25 -27.50 -15.09
N GLY A 90 -7.46 -26.45 -15.32
CA GLY A 90 -7.61 -25.56 -16.48
C GLY A 90 -8.74 -24.54 -16.37
N GLU A 91 -9.41 -24.44 -15.22
CA GLU A 91 -10.39 -23.37 -14.94
C GLU A 91 -9.71 -22.06 -14.54
N ASP A 92 -10.37 -20.92 -14.76
CA ASP A 92 -9.90 -19.63 -14.24
C ASP A 92 -9.91 -19.65 -12.70
N VAL A 93 -8.74 -19.54 -12.05
CA VAL A 93 -8.72 -19.39 -10.58
C VAL A 93 -9.29 -18.01 -10.24
N PRO A 94 -10.30 -17.92 -9.34
CA PRO A 94 -10.82 -16.64 -8.91
C PRO A 94 -9.74 -15.83 -8.19
N GLY A 95 -9.39 -14.68 -8.77
CA GLY A 95 -8.64 -13.59 -8.16
C GLY A 95 -7.17 -13.83 -7.79
N ARG A 96 -6.61 -12.96 -6.93
CA ARG A 96 -5.17 -12.95 -6.62
C ARG A 96 -4.72 -14.10 -5.73
N GLY A 97 -3.63 -14.75 -6.13
CA GLY A 97 -2.95 -15.75 -5.31
C GLY A 97 -2.49 -15.23 -3.95
N LEU A 98 -2.30 -16.14 -2.98
CA LEU A 98 -1.93 -15.83 -1.59
C LEU A 98 -0.70 -14.91 -1.48
N HIS A 99 0.36 -15.18 -2.26
CA HIS A 99 1.57 -14.36 -2.25
C HIS A 99 1.31 -12.91 -2.70
N ALA A 100 0.44 -12.71 -3.71
CA ALA A 100 0.12 -11.37 -4.19
C ALA A 100 -0.66 -10.57 -3.12
N ARG A 101 -1.54 -11.24 -2.37
CA ARG A 101 -2.28 -10.66 -1.23
C ARG A 101 -1.36 -10.33 -0.05
N ALA A 102 -0.47 -11.25 0.31
CA ALA A 102 0.52 -11.04 1.37
C ALA A 102 1.45 -9.86 1.07
N ARG A 103 1.90 -9.73 -0.19
CA ARG A 103 2.69 -8.58 -0.62
C ARG A 103 1.91 -7.28 -0.54
N TRP A 104 0.67 -7.26 -1.01
CA TRP A 104 -0.20 -6.08 -0.92
C TRP A 104 -0.37 -5.61 0.54
N LEU A 105 -0.64 -6.55 1.45
CA LEU A 105 -0.69 -6.27 2.89
C LEU A 105 0.63 -5.72 3.43
N ALA A 106 1.77 -6.26 2.99
CA ALA A 106 3.08 -5.76 3.39
C ALA A 106 3.31 -4.32 2.92
N SER A 107 2.88 -3.97 1.70
CA SER A 107 2.97 -2.60 1.16
C SER A 107 2.09 -1.62 1.95
N VAL A 108 0.83 -2.00 2.23
CA VAL A 108 -0.08 -1.18 3.03
C VAL A 108 0.44 -0.99 4.46
N ARG A 109 0.93 -2.06 5.10
CA ARG A 109 1.60 -1.94 6.42
C ARG A 109 2.83 -1.03 6.36
N GLY A 110 3.58 -1.07 5.26
CA GLY A 110 4.71 -0.17 5.01
C GLY A 110 4.30 1.30 4.99
N LEU A 111 3.18 1.63 4.34
CA LEU A 111 2.60 2.98 4.31
C LEU A 111 2.23 3.46 5.72
N PHE A 112 1.44 2.69 6.48
CA PHE A 112 1.03 3.07 7.83
C PHE A 112 2.24 3.19 8.77
N ARG A 113 3.20 2.27 8.68
CA ARG A 113 4.44 2.35 9.47
C ARG A 113 5.21 3.63 9.14
N TRP A 114 5.34 3.97 7.86
CA TRP A 114 5.97 5.23 7.45
C TRP A 114 5.20 6.43 8.00
N ALA A 115 3.87 6.45 7.96
CA ALA A 115 3.07 7.56 8.47
C ALA A 115 3.28 7.77 9.98
N ILE A 116 3.27 6.69 10.76
CA ILE A 116 3.55 6.71 12.21
C ILE A 116 4.97 7.24 12.50
N GLN A 117 5.96 6.81 11.70
CA GLN A 117 7.34 7.27 11.82
C GLN A 117 7.53 8.70 11.31
N GLY A 118 6.80 9.14 10.28
CA GLY A 118 6.82 10.48 9.73
C GLY A 118 6.22 11.51 10.70
N ALA A 119 5.16 11.15 11.42
CA ALA A 119 4.67 11.89 12.59
C ALA A 119 5.73 12.00 13.71
N THR A 120 6.79 11.19 13.64
CA THR A 120 7.92 11.25 14.57
C THR A 120 8.99 12.26 14.17
N TYR A 121 9.12 12.61 12.87
CA TYR A 121 10.12 13.51 12.30
C TYR A 121 9.56 14.87 11.83
N ALA A 122 8.57 15.41 12.54
CA ALA A 122 8.14 16.79 12.31
C ALA A 122 9.28 17.77 12.68
N ARG A 123 9.89 18.36 11.64
CA ARG A 123 10.81 19.52 11.62
C ARG A 123 12.05 19.44 12.53
N ILE A 124 13.21 19.18 11.91
CA ILE A 124 14.42 19.89 12.30
C ILE A 124 14.37 21.24 11.55
N PRO A 125 14.51 22.39 12.23
CA PRO A 125 14.50 23.72 11.62
C PRO A 125 15.66 23.94 10.63
#